data_AF-A0A9W6MU67-F1
#
_entry.id   AF-A0A9W6MU67-F1
#
_cell.length_a   1.000
_cell.length_b   1.000
_cell.length_c   1.000
_cell.angle_alpha   90.00
_cell.angle_beta   90.00
_cell.angle_gamma   90.00
#
_symmetry.space_group_name_H-M   'P 1'
#
loop_
_entity.id
_entity.type
_entity.pdbx_description
1 polymer ?
#
loop_
_entity_poly.entity_id
_entity_poly.type
_entity_poly.pdbx_seq_one_letter_code
_entity_poly.pdbx_strand_id
1 'polypeptide(L)'
;MSVETLGEALRAGWSIRVKCAQGRRDGMKSIRQCLRSEALDLASIAWTRGRSFPLSGLSERMMCPQCGSRRVTVVFSPPGPGGAVQAKPEPERATRDLEPNFVVEEWQGGQFGRVVAASSNLDIAYAAFGAAIKAFARDATIRIDLKQGSRLIKTHPNARRGEQEAAE
;
A
#
# COMPACT_ATOMS: atom_id res chain seq x y z
N MET A 1 -1.66 -13.06 34.86
CA MET A 1 -1.74 -11.59 34.94
C MET A 1 -3.01 -11.15 34.24
N SER A 2 -3.86 -10.37 34.89
CA SER A 2 -4.98 -9.68 34.23
C SER A 2 -4.42 -8.64 33.26
N VAL A 3 -5.07 -8.47 32.10
CA VAL A 3 -4.73 -7.44 31.12
C VAL A 3 -5.75 -6.32 31.28
N GLU A 4 -5.31 -5.13 31.70
CA GLU A 4 -6.20 -4.02 32.05
C GLU A 4 -5.97 -2.78 31.18
N THR A 5 -4.76 -2.66 30.63
CA THR A 5 -4.33 -1.50 29.83
C THR A 5 -4.05 -1.86 28.37
N LEU A 6 -4.13 -0.86 27.48
CA LEU A 6 -3.74 -1.01 26.07
C LEU A 6 -2.28 -1.49 25.92
N GLY A 7 -1.36 -0.99 26.75
CA GLY A 7 0.05 -1.35 26.69
C GLY A 7 0.33 -2.79 27.13
N GLU A 8 -0.48 -3.35 28.03
CA GLU A 8 -0.43 -4.77 28.37
C GLU A 8 -1.04 -5.63 27.26
N ALA A 9 -2.21 -5.23 26.73
CA ALA A 9 -2.86 -5.94 25.63
C ALA A 9 -1.97 -6.01 24.39
N LEU A 10 -1.29 -4.91 24.05
CA LEU A 10 -0.34 -4.84 22.94
C LEU A 10 0.85 -5.77 23.16
N ARG A 11 1.46 -5.76 24.36
CA ARG A 11 2.59 -6.65 24.70
C ARG A 11 2.18 -8.12 24.70
N ALA A 12 0.95 -8.39 25.13
CA ALA A 12 0.36 -9.71 25.14
C ALA A 12 -0.15 -10.14 23.74
N GLY A 13 0.02 -9.34 22.68
CA GLY A 13 -0.39 -9.73 21.33
C GLY A 13 -1.90 -9.89 21.12
N TRP A 14 -2.71 -9.12 21.86
CA TRP A 14 -4.16 -9.16 21.71
C TRP A 14 -4.60 -8.57 20.37
N SER A 15 -5.80 -8.93 19.93
CA SER A 15 -6.45 -8.32 18.76
C SER A 15 -7.74 -7.61 19.18
N ILE A 16 -8.12 -6.58 18.41
CA ILE A 16 -9.29 -5.76 18.70
C ILE A 16 -10.19 -5.68 17.46
N ARG A 17 -11.49 -5.87 17.68
CA ARG A 17 -12.53 -5.66 16.67
C ARG A 17 -13.56 -4.67 17.19
N VAL A 18 -13.89 -3.68 16.37
CA VAL A 18 -14.89 -2.66 16.67
C VAL A 18 -16.07 -2.82 15.75
N LYS A 19 -17.28 -2.72 16.30
CA LYS A 19 -18.54 -2.78 15.56
C LYS A 19 -19.40 -1.58 15.94
N CYS A 20 -19.99 -0.93 14.94
CA CYS A 20 -21.00 0.09 15.20
C CYS A 20 -22.27 -0.55 15.76
N ALA A 21 -22.79 0.03 16.84
CA ALA A 21 -24.02 -0.38 17.52
C ALA A 21 -25.16 0.64 17.30
N GLN A 22 -25.09 1.47 16.25
CA GLN A 22 -26.18 2.36 15.89
C GLN A 22 -27.36 1.54 15.37
N GLY A 23 -28.39 1.39 16.22
CA GLY A 23 -29.61 0.65 15.91
C GLY A 23 -30.51 1.31 14.86
N ARG A 24 -31.67 0.70 14.62
CA ARG A 24 -32.67 1.17 13.63
C ARG A 24 -33.55 2.31 14.12
N ARG A 25 -33.39 2.74 15.37
CA ARG A 25 -34.20 3.79 15.97
C ARG A 25 -33.32 4.82 16.65
N ASP A 26 -33.68 6.08 16.46
CA ASP A 26 -33.16 7.21 17.22
C ASP A 26 -34.36 7.99 17.77
N GLY A 27 -34.68 7.70 19.03
CA GLY A 27 -35.96 8.10 19.63
C GLY A 27 -37.15 7.57 18.83
N MET A 28 -38.03 8.48 18.40
CA MET A 28 -39.23 8.16 17.63
C MET A 28 -38.96 7.97 16.12
N LYS A 29 -37.75 8.31 15.64
CA LYS A 29 -37.40 8.26 14.21
C LYS A 29 -36.75 6.93 13.85
N SER A 30 -37.24 6.29 12.78
CA SER A 30 -36.57 5.15 12.17
C SER A 30 -35.37 5.65 11.36
N ILE A 31 -34.20 5.07 11.62
CA ILE A 31 -32.95 5.40 10.93
C ILE A 31 -32.33 4.14 10.34
N ARG A 32 -31.53 4.30 9.28
CA ARG A 32 -30.78 3.18 8.70
C ARG A 32 -29.73 2.70 9.71
N GLN A 33 -29.76 1.40 10.01
CA GLN A 33 -28.77 0.76 10.86
C GLN A 33 -27.37 0.84 10.23
N CYS A 34 -26.37 1.25 11.01
CA CYS A 34 -24.97 1.16 10.60
C CYS A 34 -24.41 -0.21 11.01
N LEU A 35 -23.91 -0.97 10.04
CA LEU A 35 -23.38 -2.32 10.25
C LEU A 35 -21.85 -2.38 10.12
N ARG A 36 -21.18 -1.22 10.15
CA ARG A 36 -19.72 -1.16 9.99
C ARG A 36 -19.04 -1.94 11.11
N SER A 37 -18.15 -2.85 10.73
CA SER A 37 -17.32 -3.62 11.63
C SER A 37 -15.92 -3.70 11.05
N GLU A 38 -14.92 -3.43 11.87
CA GLU A 38 -13.52 -3.42 11.46
C GLU A 38 -12.63 -3.99 12.56
N ALA A 39 -11.54 -4.64 12.16
CA ALA A 39 -10.44 -4.92 13.06
C ALA A 39 -9.53 -3.69 13.08
N LEU A 40 -9.09 -3.28 14.26
CA LEU A 40 -8.18 -2.14 14.41
C LEU A 40 -6.83 -2.63 14.89
N ASP A 41 -5.79 -1.85 14.57
CA ASP A 41 -4.46 -2.07 15.11
C ASP A 41 -4.35 -1.49 16.52
N LEU A 42 -4.01 -2.35 17.48
CA LEU A 42 -3.81 -1.96 18.88
C LEU A 42 -2.63 -1.00 19.05
N ALA A 43 -1.60 -1.09 18.20
CA ALA A 43 -0.47 -0.16 18.26
C ALA A 43 -0.94 1.26 17.92
N SER A 44 -1.63 1.45 16.79
CA SER A 44 -2.21 2.73 16.39
C SER A 44 -3.10 3.36 17.47
N ILE A 45 -3.89 2.56 18.18
CA ILE A 45 -4.69 3.06 19.31
C ILE A 45 -3.80 3.47 20.48
N ALA A 46 -2.78 2.68 20.82
CA ALA A 46 -1.83 3.02 21.89
C ALA A 46 -1.03 4.29 21.58
N TRP A 47 -0.73 4.58 20.31
CA TRP A 47 -0.09 5.83 19.89
C TRP A 47 -0.97 7.05 20.17
N THR A 48 -2.27 6.96 19.87
CA THR A 48 -3.20 8.09 20.03
C THR A 48 -3.76 8.25 21.45
N ARG A 49 -3.88 7.15 22.20
CA ARG A 49 -4.46 7.14 23.56
C ARG A 49 -3.46 7.03 24.69
N GLY A 50 -2.24 6.58 24.38
CA GLY A 50 -1.22 6.24 25.35
C GLY A 50 -1.30 4.79 25.82
N ARG A 51 -0.15 4.27 26.27
CA ARG A 51 0.00 2.88 26.71
C ARG A 51 -0.71 2.57 28.03
N SER A 52 -0.87 3.56 28.90
CA SER A 52 -1.53 3.43 30.21
C SER A 52 -3.06 3.51 30.13
N PHE A 53 -3.63 3.69 28.94
CA PHE A 53 -5.07 3.86 28.79
C PHE A 53 -5.82 2.54 29.11
N PRO A 54 -6.91 2.59 29.90
CA PRO A 54 -7.66 1.41 30.32
C PRO A 54 -8.50 0.81 29.17
N LEU A 55 -8.54 -0.52 29.07
CA LEU A 55 -9.33 -1.21 28.03
C LEU A 55 -10.84 -0.97 28.16
N SER A 56 -11.33 -0.88 29.40
CA SER A 56 -12.76 -0.67 29.71
C SER A 56 -13.29 0.66 29.17
N GLY A 57 -12.46 1.71 29.15
CA GLY A 57 -12.85 3.05 28.68
C GLY A 57 -12.74 3.26 27.18
N LEU A 58 -12.30 2.26 26.41
CA LEU A 58 -12.00 2.47 24.99
C LEU A 58 -13.26 2.71 24.15
N SER A 59 -14.35 1.99 24.43
CA SER A 59 -15.61 2.10 23.70
C SER A 59 -16.22 3.50 23.77
N GLU A 60 -16.17 4.13 24.95
CA GLU A 60 -16.74 5.45 25.19
C GLU A 60 -16.05 6.57 24.42
N ARG A 61 -14.78 6.34 24.06
CA ARG A 61 -13.95 7.35 23.40
C ARG A 61 -13.90 7.19 21.89
N MET A 62 -14.51 6.16 21.35
CA MET A 62 -14.51 5.87 19.91
C MET A 62 -15.76 6.45 19.21
N MET A 63 -15.61 6.66 17.91
CA MET A 63 -16.68 7.12 17.03
C MET A 63 -16.64 6.32 15.74
N CYS A 64 -17.80 5.92 15.23
CA CYS A 64 -17.89 5.27 13.93
C CYS A 64 -17.56 6.27 12.82
N PRO A 65 -16.54 6.03 11.97
CA PRO A 65 -16.18 6.97 10.90
C PRO A 65 -17.23 7.05 9.79
N GLN A 66 -18.11 6.05 9.68
CA GLN A 66 -19.10 5.99 8.60
C GLN A 66 -20.40 6.74 8.93
N CYS A 67 -20.77 6.86 10.21
CA CYS A 67 -22.04 7.48 10.62
C CYS A 67 -21.91 8.50 11.75
N GLY A 68 -20.71 8.69 12.32
CA GLY A 68 -20.46 9.62 13.44
C GLY A 68 -21.03 9.16 14.79
N SER A 69 -21.64 7.98 14.89
CA SER A 69 -22.19 7.51 16.17
C SER A 69 -21.08 7.10 17.14
N ARG A 70 -21.24 7.49 18.42
CA ARG A 70 -20.42 7.02 19.55
C ARG A 70 -20.92 5.69 20.15
N ARG A 71 -22.02 5.14 19.63
CA ARG A 71 -22.49 3.80 20.02
C ARG A 71 -21.66 2.76 19.28
N VAL A 72 -20.56 2.34 19.90
CA VAL A 72 -19.61 1.35 19.35
C VAL A 72 -19.35 0.26 20.38
N THR A 73 -19.33 -0.97 19.91
CA THR A 73 -18.96 -2.16 20.69
C THR A 73 -17.54 -2.55 20.33
N VAL A 74 -16.71 -2.73 21.34
CA VAL A 74 -15.32 -3.16 21.20
C VAL A 74 -15.20 -4.58 21.75
N VAL A 75 -14.61 -5.47 20.97
CA VAL A 75 -14.32 -6.85 21.36
C VAL A 75 -12.80 -7.02 21.35
N PHE A 76 -12.28 -7.46 22.48
CA PHE A 76 -10.87 -7.81 22.64
C PHE A 76 -10.74 -9.34 22.60
N SER A 77 -9.80 -9.85 21.82
CA SER A 77 -9.55 -11.28 21.69
C SER A 77 -8.09 -11.59 22.05
N PRO A 78 -7.84 -12.46 23.05
CA PRO A 78 -6.49 -12.86 23.41
C PRO A 78 -5.84 -13.69 22.29
N PRO A 79 -4.51 -13.74 22.19
CA PRO A 79 -3.84 -14.61 21.23
C PRO A 79 -4.06 -16.08 21.62
N GLY A 80 -5.04 -16.73 21.01
CA GLY A 80 -5.21 -18.18 21.07
C GLY A 80 -4.58 -18.85 19.84
N PRO A 81 -4.30 -20.17 19.89
CA PRO A 81 -3.80 -20.95 18.74
C PRO A 81 -4.76 -20.96 17.52
N GLY A 82 -5.99 -20.44 17.67
CA GLY A 82 -6.92 -20.20 16.56
C GLY A 82 -7.64 -18.85 16.63
N GLY A 83 -7.10 -17.89 17.40
CA GLY A 83 -7.81 -16.67 17.80
C GLY A 83 -7.16 -15.36 17.36
N ALA A 84 -6.14 -15.42 16.51
CA ALA A 84 -5.73 -14.24 15.77
C ALA A 84 -6.84 -13.92 14.76
N VAL A 85 -7.83 -13.13 15.18
CA VAL A 85 -8.39 -12.15 14.25
C VAL A 85 -7.22 -11.23 13.93
N GLN A 86 -6.37 -11.68 13.01
CA GLN A 86 -5.48 -10.76 12.34
C GLN A 86 -6.42 -9.64 11.90
N ALA A 87 -6.15 -8.42 12.35
CA ALA A 87 -6.50 -7.29 11.53
C ALA A 87 -6.01 -7.70 10.16
N LYS A 88 -6.95 -8.02 9.25
CA LYS A 88 -6.61 -8.38 7.87
C LYS A 88 -5.51 -7.39 7.54
N PRO A 89 -4.27 -7.84 7.26
CA PRO A 89 -3.21 -6.90 6.99
C PRO A 89 -3.84 -5.95 6.00
N GLU A 90 -3.90 -4.68 6.39
CA GLU A 90 -4.24 -3.59 5.50
C GLU A 90 -3.55 -3.98 4.19
N PRO A 91 -4.32 -4.23 3.11
CA PRO A 91 -3.73 -4.84 1.92
C PRO A 91 -2.52 -3.98 1.66
N GLU A 92 -1.36 -4.59 1.71
CA GLU A 92 -0.04 -4.07 1.45
C GLU A 92 -0.09 -3.03 0.31
N ARG A 93 -0.54 -1.81 0.62
CA ARG A 93 -1.13 -0.87 -0.36
C ARG A 93 -0.12 0.16 -0.84
N ALA A 94 1.16 -0.05 -0.57
CA ALA A 94 2.20 0.84 -1.03
C ALA A 94 3.54 0.15 -1.38
N THR A 95 3.61 -1.18 -1.41
CA THR A 95 4.85 -1.88 -1.81
C THR A 95 4.66 -2.98 -2.87
N ARG A 96 3.43 -3.34 -3.24
CA ARG A 96 3.17 -4.37 -4.27
C ARG A 96 3.04 -3.86 -5.72
N ASP A 97 2.98 -2.55 -5.93
CA ASP A 97 2.75 -1.98 -7.28
C ASP A 97 4.04 -1.49 -7.98
N LEU A 98 5.22 -1.89 -7.50
CA LEU A 98 6.48 -1.65 -8.21
C LEU A 98 7.10 -2.97 -8.64
N GLU A 99 6.35 -3.82 -9.34
CA GLU A 99 7.05 -4.74 -10.25
C GLU A 99 7.86 -3.88 -11.22
N PRO A 100 9.19 -4.06 -11.30
CA PRO A 100 10.01 -3.28 -12.21
C PRO A 100 9.54 -3.56 -13.64
N ASN A 101 9.25 -2.51 -14.40
CA ASN A 101 9.02 -2.65 -15.83
C ASN A 101 10.36 -2.53 -16.53
N PHE A 102 10.71 -3.54 -17.30
CA PHE A 102 11.87 -3.53 -18.18
C PHE A 102 11.44 -2.99 -19.53
N VAL A 103 12.20 -2.04 -20.06
CA VAL A 103 11.93 -1.39 -21.35
C VAL A 103 13.14 -1.60 -22.26
N VAL A 104 12.87 -1.98 -23.51
CA VAL A 104 13.86 -2.08 -24.58
C VAL A 104 13.71 -0.85 -25.47
N GLU A 105 14.78 -0.05 -25.56
CA GLU A 105 14.80 1.21 -26.31
C GLU A 105 15.80 1.13 -27.48
N GLU A 106 15.41 1.68 -28.61
CA GLU A 106 16.23 1.87 -29.81
C GLU A 106 16.73 3.31 -29.87
N TRP A 107 18.05 3.47 -30.06
CA TRP A 107 18.74 4.75 -30.22
C TRP A 107 19.36 4.84 -31.60
N GLN A 108 19.03 5.88 -32.36
CA GLN A 108 19.60 6.14 -33.68
C GLN A 108 20.34 7.48 -33.65
N GLY A 109 21.64 7.48 -34.01
CA GLY A 109 22.41 8.73 -34.12
C GLY A 109 22.52 9.54 -32.81
N GLY A 110 22.46 8.89 -31.65
CA GLY A 110 22.50 9.55 -30.34
C GLY A 110 21.16 10.11 -29.85
N GLN A 111 20.07 9.90 -30.59
CA GLN A 111 18.70 10.24 -30.17
C GLN A 111 17.84 8.99 -29.99
N PHE A 112 16.85 9.10 -29.10
CA PHE A 112 15.87 8.03 -28.90
C PHE A 112 14.99 7.90 -30.15
N GLY A 113 14.99 6.72 -30.76
CA GLY A 113 14.17 6.40 -31.93
C GLY A 113 12.81 5.83 -31.54
N ARG A 114 12.78 4.78 -30.71
CA ARG A 114 11.54 4.03 -30.42
C ARG A 114 11.65 3.06 -29.23
N VAL A 115 10.53 2.78 -28.55
CA VAL A 115 10.40 1.64 -27.63
C VAL A 115 10.03 0.37 -28.41
N VAL A 116 10.83 -0.69 -28.27
CA VAL A 116 10.63 -1.98 -28.95
C VAL A 116 9.74 -2.90 -28.12
N ALA A 117 9.92 -2.94 -26.79
CA ALA A 117 9.11 -3.75 -25.88
C ALA A 117 9.13 -3.18 -24.45
N ALA A 118 8.07 -3.44 -23.69
CA ALA A 118 8.00 -3.16 -22.25
C ALA A 118 7.29 -4.30 -21.51
N SER A 119 7.92 -4.87 -20.48
CA SER A 119 7.35 -5.98 -19.70
C SER A 119 7.83 -5.95 -18.25
N SER A 120 6.99 -6.39 -17.31
CA SER A 120 7.44 -6.63 -15.92
C SER A 120 8.19 -7.95 -15.75
N ASN A 121 8.18 -8.82 -16.77
CA ASN A 121 8.93 -10.07 -16.78
C ASN A 121 10.28 -9.89 -17.49
N LEU A 122 11.36 -10.15 -16.76
CA LEU A 122 12.74 -9.99 -17.21
C LEU A 122 13.10 -10.93 -18.37
N ASP A 123 12.60 -12.16 -18.38
CA ASP A 123 12.89 -13.14 -19.44
C ASP A 123 12.29 -12.71 -20.78
N ILE A 124 11.08 -12.17 -20.74
CA ILE A 124 10.41 -11.61 -21.92
C ILE A 124 11.18 -10.39 -22.44
N ALA A 125 11.66 -9.53 -21.54
CA ALA A 125 12.42 -8.34 -21.92
C ALA A 125 13.78 -8.70 -22.54
N TYR A 126 14.51 -9.68 -21.98
CA TYR A 126 15.76 -10.18 -22.57
C TYR A 126 15.54 -10.85 -23.93
N ALA A 127 14.47 -11.64 -24.07
CA ALA A 127 14.14 -12.25 -25.36
C ALA A 127 13.87 -11.18 -26.44
N ALA A 128 13.11 -10.14 -26.09
CA ALA A 128 12.85 -9.01 -26.98
C ALA A 128 14.13 -8.22 -27.31
N PHE A 129 14.98 -7.95 -26.32
CA PHE A 129 16.27 -7.29 -26.49
C PHE A 129 17.19 -8.06 -27.45
N GLY A 130 17.34 -9.38 -27.23
CA GLY A 130 18.16 -10.24 -28.09
C GLY A 130 17.62 -10.33 -29.52
N ALA A 131 16.30 -10.36 -29.70
CA ALA A 131 15.67 -10.32 -31.02
C ALA A 131 15.94 -8.97 -31.72
N ALA A 132 15.86 -7.86 -30.99
CA ALA A 132 16.15 -6.53 -31.51
C ALA A 132 17.62 -6.42 -31.93
N ILE A 133 18.57 -6.83 -31.07
CA ILE A 133 20.00 -6.85 -31.44
C ILE A 133 20.22 -7.62 -32.74
N LYS A 134 19.65 -8.83 -32.88
CA LYS A 134 19.82 -9.63 -34.09
C LYS A 134 19.23 -8.96 -35.34
N ALA A 135 18.11 -8.25 -35.19
CA ALA A 135 17.48 -7.53 -36.29
C ALA A 135 18.30 -6.30 -36.73
N PHE A 136 18.92 -5.60 -35.78
CA PHE A 136 19.57 -4.30 -36.02
C PHE A 136 21.11 -4.33 -36.03
N ALA A 137 21.75 -5.47 -35.75
CA ALA A 137 23.21 -5.63 -35.71
C ALA A 137 23.95 -5.28 -37.01
N ARG A 138 23.23 -4.95 -38.10
CA ARG A 138 23.80 -4.56 -39.39
C ARG A 138 24.04 -3.05 -39.51
N ASP A 139 23.45 -2.24 -38.65
CA ASP A 139 23.57 -0.77 -38.68
C ASP A 139 24.40 -0.28 -37.49
N ALA A 140 25.63 0.18 -37.77
CA ALA A 140 26.57 0.65 -36.76
C ALA A 140 26.13 1.93 -36.03
N THR A 141 25.07 2.60 -36.52
CA THR A 141 24.52 3.82 -35.90
C THR A 141 23.45 3.54 -34.85
N ILE A 142 22.95 2.29 -34.79
CA ILE A 142 21.86 1.89 -33.90
C ILE A 142 22.43 1.29 -32.61
N ARG A 143 22.02 1.83 -31.46
CA ARG A 143 22.28 1.25 -30.14
C ARG A 143 20.97 0.79 -29.52
N ILE A 144 21.00 -0.32 -28.82
CA ILE A 144 19.84 -0.88 -28.14
C ILE A 144 20.21 -1.05 -26.67
N ASP A 145 19.35 -0.53 -25.79
CA ASP A 145 19.53 -0.61 -24.34
C ASP A 145 18.32 -1.32 -23.70
N LEU A 146 18.61 -2.19 -22.72
CA LEU A 146 17.62 -2.74 -21.80
C LEU A 146 17.70 -1.95 -20.49
N LYS A 147 16.64 -1.24 -20.12
CA LYS A 147 16.58 -0.43 -18.91
C LYS A 147 15.55 -0.95 -17.92
N GLN A 148 15.93 -1.03 -16.65
CA GLN A 148 15.01 -1.32 -15.54
C GLN A 148 14.37 0.00 -15.08
N GLY A 149 13.06 0.15 -15.26
CA GLY A 149 12.29 1.34 -14.88
C GLY A 149 11.25 1.05 -13.79
N SER A 150 11.22 1.87 -12.75
CA SER A 150 10.07 1.95 -11.84
C SER A 150 8.98 2.80 -12.49
N ARG A 151 7.74 2.29 -12.54
CA ARG A 151 6.64 2.91 -13.28
C ARG A 151 6.27 4.30 -12.72
N LEU A 152 6.81 5.35 -13.32
CA LEU A 152 6.09 6.60 -13.59
C LEU A 152 5.98 6.69 -15.11
N ILE A 153 4.99 6.00 -15.69
CA ILE A 153 4.48 6.41 -17.00
C ILE A 153 3.59 7.64 -16.74
N LYS A 154 4.25 8.75 -16.38
CA LYS A 154 3.76 10.08 -16.64
C LYS A 154 4.79 10.66 -17.60
N THR A 155 4.35 10.84 -18.84
CA THR A 155 4.87 11.80 -19.82
C THR A 155 6.28 12.30 -19.54
N HIS A 156 7.24 11.90 -20.39
CA HIS A 156 8.58 12.48 -20.46
C HIS A 156 8.57 13.98 -20.08
N PRO A 157 9.21 14.37 -18.96
CA PRO A 157 9.68 15.72 -18.79
C PRO A 157 11.12 15.75 -19.28
N ASN A 158 11.33 16.49 -20.36
CA ASN A 158 12.62 16.81 -20.96
C ASN A 158 13.75 17.11 -19.97
N ALA A 159 14.96 16.99 -20.50
CA ALA A 159 16.07 17.89 -20.21
C ALA A 159 16.64 17.82 -18.78
N ARG A 160 17.83 17.22 -18.65
CA ARG A 160 18.97 17.77 -17.89
C ARG A 160 20.18 16.85 -18.04
N ARG A 161 20.84 16.91 -19.19
CA ARG A 161 22.28 16.61 -19.35
C ARG A 161 22.79 16.94 -20.76
N GLY A 162 22.39 18.10 -21.27
CA GLY A 162 22.93 18.68 -22.51
C GLY A 162 23.63 20.03 -22.32
N GLU A 163 23.78 20.54 -21.10
CA GLU A 163 24.23 21.93 -20.86
C GLU A 163 25.37 22.07 -19.83
N GLN A 164 26.17 21.04 -19.55
CA GLN A 164 27.35 21.18 -18.67
C GLN A 164 28.70 20.81 -19.29
N GLU A 165 28.79 20.55 -20.60
CA GLU A 165 30.09 20.35 -21.30
C GLU A 165 30.28 21.30 -22.49
N ALA A 166 29.79 22.54 -22.36
CA ALA A 166 30.10 23.64 -23.30
C ALA A 166 30.51 24.94 -22.59
N ALA A 167 31.03 24.83 -21.37
CA ALA A 167 31.66 25.93 -20.63
C ALA A 167 32.74 25.41 -19.69
N GLU A 168 33.77 24.77 -20.25
CA GLU A 168 35.19 25.05 -19.95
C GLU A 168 36.09 24.38 -21.01
#